data_AF-A0A2V5IR23-F1
#
_entry.id   AF-A0A2V5IR23-F1
#
_cell.length_a   1.000
_cell.length_b   1.000
_cell.length_c   1.000
_cell.angle_alpha   90.00
_cell.angle_beta   90.00
_cell.angle_gamma   90.00
#
_symmetry.space_group_name_H-M   'P 1'
#
loop_
_entity.id
_entity.type
_entity.pdbx_description
1 polymer ?
#
loop_
_entity_poly.entity_id
_entity_poly.type
_entity_poly.pdbx_seq_one_letter_code
_entity_poly.pdbx_strand_id
1 'polypeptide(L)'
;MHIPWTSLLTAATLLTPSVLAARGSPSPRPKNTTQYSIQELWALEKTFWDNFLYPANLEQTKAINSTLFAPDIQGRVDITRVFNGSTLNTEYLFGLFSDPTHLSLVGVPIAYSITQFTAAANTNLAAATTVVTFNATSFGNLLLPVTIDTWILWNSAGQIEQYDATFRWFGFLVDTLVGALAQQINGTATEATAYLTQLLAEQICATHDAYCTGANQQYADRDACYAFLTQSIPLGKDYELGRNTLLCREVHEHMVQYDPAVHCPHIGPTGGAYCVDDQSYSQKVLQQYFRTSWLIPEVGGEGQDVWV
;
A
#
# COMPACT_ATOMS: atom_id res chain seq x y z
N MET A 1 -35.83 -49.23 -36.62
CA MET A 1 -35.20 -50.54 -36.39
C MET A 1 -33.68 -50.32 -36.39
N HIS A 2 -33.07 -50.50 -35.21
CA HIS A 2 -31.64 -50.64 -34.86
C HIS A 2 -30.55 -49.59 -35.22
N ILE A 3 -29.91 -49.12 -34.14
CA ILE A 3 -28.60 -48.45 -33.99
C ILE A 3 -27.51 -49.54 -33.81
N PRO A 4 -26.22 -49.33 -34.17
CA PRO A 4 -25.16 -48.95 -33.18
C PRO A 4 -24.20 -47.83 -33.71
N TRP A 5 -23.76 -46.84 -32.91
CA TRP A 5 -22.53 -46.81 -32.04
C TRP A 5 -21.26 -47.19 -32.82
N THR A 6 -20.13 -46.47 -32.91
CA THR A 6 -19.45 -45.37 -32.19
C THR A 6 -18.50 -44.66 -33.20
N SER A 7 -18.04 -43.43 -33.00
CA SER A 7 -16.66 -43.17 -32.55
C SER A 7 -16.40 -41.66 -32.40
N LEU A 8 -15.96 -41.29 -31.20
CA LEU A 8 -15.42 -39.98 -30.83
C LEU A 8 -14.04 -39.81 -31.46
N LEU A 9 -13.79 -38.67 -32.12
CA LEU A 9 -12.46 -38.21 -32.50
C LEU A 9 -11.93 -37.29 -31.40
N THR A 10 -10.93 -37.80 -30.68
CA THR A 10 -10.11 -37.10 -29.71
C THR A 10 -9.09 -36.19 -30.42
N ALA A 11 -9.21 -34.88 -30.22
CA ALA A 11 -8.12 -33.94 -30.51
C ALA A 11 -7.18 -33.92 -29.30
N ALA A 12 -5.98 -34.49 -29.47
CA ALA A 12 -4.92 -34.42 -28.47
C ALA A 12 -4.28 -33.03 -28.50
N THR A 13 -4.56 -32.21 -27.48
CA THR A 13 -3.81 -31.00 -27.18
C THR A 13 -2.56 -31.37 -26.40
N LEU A 14 -1.40 -31.09 -26.98
CA LEU A 14 -0.10 -31.17 -26.32
C LEU A 14 0.00 -30.06 -25.27
N LEU A 15 -0.34 -30.38 -24.03
CA LEU A 15 0.02 -29.58 -22.86
C LEU A 15 1.49 -29.85 -22.54
N THR A 16 2.35 -28.87 -22.77
CA THR A 16 3.68 -28.84 -22.18
C THR A 16 3.54 -28.66 -20.66
N PRO A 17 4.16 -29.50 -19.83
CA PRO A 17 4.13 -29.30 -18.39
C PRO A 17 4.99 -28.07 -18.09
N SER A 18 4.31 -26.98 -17.71
CA SER A 18 4.97 -25.88 -17.02
C SER A 18 5.60 -26.46 -15.76
N VAL A 19 6.91 -26.31 -15.62
CA VAL A 19 7.66 -26.70 -14.43
C VAL A 19 7.16 -25.83 -13.29
N LEU A 20 6.15 -26.33 -12.56
CA LEU A 20 5.88 -25.93 -11.19
C LEU A 20 7.13 -26.31 -10.40
N ALA A 21 8.04 -25.35 -10.24
CA ALA A 21 9.07 -25.45 -9.23
C ALA A 21 8.32 -25.66 -7.90
N ALA A 22 8.39 -26.88 -7.38
CA ALA A 22 7.97 -27.19 -6.03
C ALA A 22 8.82 -26.32 -5.10
N ARG A 23 8.28 -25.16 -4.70
CA ARG A 23 8.76 -24.45 -3.53
C ARG A 23 8.59 -25.45 -2.39
N GLY A 24 9.71 -25.93 -1.84
CA GLY A 24 9.68 -26.77 -0.66
C GLY A 24 8.80 -26.10 0.39
N SER A 25 7.86 -26.85 0.96
CA SER A 25 7.02 -26.36 2.05
C SER A 25 7.93 -25.71 3.09
N PRO A 26 7.67 -24.45 3.49
CA PRO A 26 8.41 -23.86 4.59
C PRO A 26 8.25 -24.79 5.79
N SER A 27 9.36 -25.12 6.44
CA SER A 27 9.31 -25.82 7.72
C SER A 27 8.31 -25.08 8.63
N PRO A 28 7.34 -25.76 9.25
CA PRO A 28 6.35 -25.09 10.07
C PRO A 28 7.08 -24.30 11.16
N ARG A 29 7.04 -22.96 11.07
CA ARG A 29 7.53 -22.10 12.15
C ARG A 29 6.77 -22.48 13.42
N PRO A 30 7.44 -22.43 14.58
CA PRO A 30 6.80 -22.73 15.86
C PRO A 30 5.52 -21.89 16.00
N LYS A 31 4.45 -22.51 16.50
CA LYS A 31 3.18 -21.82 16.82
C LYS A 31 3.52 -20.55 17.59
N ASN A 32 3.00 -19.41 17.15
CA ASN A 32 3.24 -18.13 17.83
C ASN A 32 2.65 -18.23 19.23
N THR A 33 3.50 -18.33 20.25
CA THR A 33 3.11 -18.41 21.66
C THR A 33 3.07 -17.05 22.34
N THR A 34 3.23 -15.96 21.57
CA THR A 34 3.18 -14.60 22.09
C THR A 34 1.76 -14.31 22.55
N GLN A 35 1.62 -13.83 23.78
CA GLN A 35 0.33 -13.50 24.37
C GLN A 35 0.41 -12.14 25.03
N TYR A 36 -0.52 -11.26 24.64
CA TYR A 36 -0.74 -9.96 25.25
C TYR A 36 -2.12 -9.92 25.90
N SER A 37 -2.24 -9.14 26.97
CA SER A 37 -3.53 -8.69 27.47
C SER A 37 -4.18 -7.72 26.49
N ILE A 38 -5.50 -7.54 26.59
CA ILE A 38 -6.25 -6.59 25.78
C ILE A 38 -5.72 -5.16 25.98
N GLN A 39 -5.31 -4.81 27.21
CA GLN A 39 -4.75 -3.50 27.54
C GLN A 39 -3.37 -3.28 26.89
N GLU A 40 -2.54 -4.32 26.82
CA GLU A 40 -1.24 -4.25 26.13
C GLU A 40 -1.44 -4.10 24.62
N LEU A 41 -2.36 -4.86 24.01
CA LEU A 41 -2.68 -4.71 22.58
C LEU A 41 -3.21 -3.30 22.26
N TRP A 42 -4.07 -2.75 23.12
CA TRP A 42 -4.52 -1.37 22.99
C TRP A 42 -3.37 -0.35 23.09
N ALA A 43 -2.40 -0.59 23.99
CA ALA A 43 -1.24 0.27 24.12
C ALA A 43 -0.32 0.19 22.89
N LEU A 44 -0.12 -1.01 22.33
CA LEU A 44 0.65 -1.23 21.11
C LEU A 44 0.00 -0.58 19.89
N GLU A 45 -1.32 -0.73 19.73
CA GLU A 45 -2.11 -0.05 18.69
C GLU A 45 -1.91 1.47 18.73
N LYS A 46 -2.08 2.09 19.91
CA LYS A 46 -1.84 3.53 20.07
C LYS A 46 -0.40 3.92 19.83
N THR A 47 0.56 3.10 20.25
CA THR A 47 2.00 3.38 20.03
C THR A 47 2.30 3.54 18.55
N PHE A 48 1.71 2.72 17.68
CA PHE A 48 1.82 2.89 16.23
C PHE A 48 1.25 4.25 15.78
N TRP A 49 0.01 4.56 16.15
CA TRP A 49 -0.66 5.79 15.74
C TRP A 49 0.03 7.06 16.27
N ASP A 50 0.52 7.04 17.50
CA ASP A 50 1.30 8.15 18.09
C ASP A 50 2.56 8.45 17.27
N ASN A 51 3.22 7.41 16.74
CA ASN A 51 4.41 7.55 15.89
C ASN A 51 4.07 7.81 14.41
N PHE A 52 2.83 7.53 13.98
CA PHE A 52 2.35 7.83 12.63
C PHE A 52 2.09 9.32 12.43
N LEU A 53 1.72 10.05 13.49
CA LEU A 53 1.47 11.49 13.43
C LEU A 53 2.72 12.31 13.09
N TYR A 54 2.55 13.38 12.32
CA TYR A 54 3.56 14.41 12.16
C TYR A 54 3.61 15.32 13.40
N PRO A 55 4.80 15.70 13.92
CA PRO A 55 6.14 15.40 13.39
C PRO A 55 6.80 14.14 14.00
N ALA A 56 6.10 13.33 14.79
CA ALA A 56 6.68 12.14 15.42
C ALA A 56 7.18 11.11 14.38
N ASN A 57 6.47 11.01 13.25
CA ASN A 57 6.86 10.16 12.12
C ASN A 57 8.24 10.51 11.53
N LEU A 58 8.74 11.74 11.70
CA LEU A 58 10.06 12.15 11.22
C LEU A 58 11.20 11.35 11.85
N GLU A 59 11.07 10.97 13.13
CA GLU A 59 12.09 10.15 13.79
C GLU A 59 12.11 8.75 13.19
N GLN A 60 10.94 8.19 12.87
CA GLN A 60 10.81 6.87 12.27
C GLN A 60 11.36 6.85 10.84
N THR A 61 11.01 7.85 10.01
CA THR A 61 11.52 7.98 8.64
C THR A 61 13.05 8.04 8.61
N LYS A 62 13.68 8.79 9.53
CA LYS A 62 15.15 8.90 9.61
C LYS A 62 15.84 7.64 10.10
N ALA A 63 15.16 6.81 10.88
CA ALA A 63 15.72 5.56 11.38
C ALA A 63 15.90 4.51 10.26
N ILE A 64 15.18 4.65 9.13
CA ILE A 64 15.13 3.74 7.97
C ILE A 64 14.53 2.37 8.33
N ASN A 65 14.92 1.77 9.46
CA ASN A 65 14.33 0.57 10.04
C ASN A 65 13.73 0.91 11.40
N SER A 66 12.47 1.36 11.41
CA SER A 66 11.77 1.68 12.65
C SER A 66 11.82 0.50 13.63
N THR A 67 12.09 0.78 14.89
CA THR A 67 12.09 -0.24 15.96
C THR A 67 10.69 -0.77 16.25
N LEU A 68 9.65 -0.11 15.74
CA LEU A 68 8.25 -0.55 15.82
C LEU A 68 7.97 -1.77 14.94
N PHE A 69 8.83 -2.06 13.96
CA PHE A 69 8.63 -3.15 13.01
C PHE A 69 9.62 -4.30 13.25
N ALA A 70 9.12 -5.52 13.12
CA ALA A 70 9.99 -6.69 13.04
C ALA A 70 10.85 -6.57 11.75
N PRO A 71 12.11 -7.04 11.75
CA PRO A 71 12.96 -6.94 10.56
C PRO A 71 12.34 -7.55 9.30
N ASP A 72 11.62 -8.66 9.44
CA ASP A 72 10.95 -9.38 8.36
C ASP A 72 9.46 -9.02 8.18
N ILE A 73 8.97 -7.89 8.74
CA ILE A 73 7.55 -7.48 8.69
C ILE A 73 6.88 -7.65 7.30
N GLN A 74 5.61 -8.09 7.31
CA GLN A 74 4.76 -8.15 6.13
C GLN A 74 3.59 -7.16 6.21
N GLY A 75 3.66 -6.09 5.43
CA GLY A 75 2.58 -5.11 5.30
C GLY A 75 1.75 -5.32 4.04
N ARG A 76 0.44 -5.09 4.11
CA ARG A 76 -0.44 -4.96 2.95
C ARG A 76 -1.37 -3.76 3.14
N VAL A 77 -1.56 -2.98 2.08
CA VAL A 77 -2.53 -1.89 2.04
C VAL A 77 -3.43 -2.09 0.81
N ASP A 78 -4.74 -2.07 1.03
CA ASP A 78 -5.74 -2.48 0.04
C ASP A 78 -5.68 -1.72 -1.29
N ILE A 79 -5.48 -0.40 -1.27
CA ILE A 79 -5.45 0.43 -2.48
C ILE A 79 -4.08 0.47 -3.16
N THR A 80 -3.02 -0.01 -2.49
CA THR A 80 -1.65 -0.09 -3.03
C THR A 80 -1.24 -1.55 -3.28
N ARG A 81 -0.29 -2.07 -2.50
CA ARG A 81 0.38 -3.37 -2.65
C ARG A 81 0.80 -3.96 -1.30
N VAL A 82 1.75 -4.89 -1.36
CA VAL A 82 2.42 -5.54 -0.26
C VAL A 82 3.83 -4.97 -0.07
N PHE A 83 4.30 -4.92 1.18
CA PHE A 83 5.56 -4.34 1.58
C PHE A 83 6.33 -5.33 2.46
N ASN A 84 7.49 -5.78 1.98
CA ASN A 84 8.31 -6.78 2.67
C ASN A 84 9.50 -6.14 3.38
N GLY A 85 9.63 -6.42 4.68
CA GLY A 85 10.77 -6.00 5.49
C GLY A 85 10.65 -4.59 6.05
N SER A 86 11.40 -4.34 7.12
CA SER A 86 11.26 -3.11 7.92
C SER A 86 11.56 -1.82 7.16
N THR A 87 12.49 -1.83 6.21
CA THR A 87 12.88 -0.65 5.43
C THR A 87 11.71 -0.08 4.63
N LEU A 88 11.12 -0.91 3.76
CA LEU A 88 9.99 -0.49 2.93
C LEU A 88 8.79 -0.09 3.80
N ASN A 89 8.48 -0.85 4.85
CA ASN A 89 7.36 -0.48 5.71
C ASN A 89 7.59 0.85 6.46
N THR A 90 8.83 1.17 6.84
CA THR A 90 9.20 2.45 7.46
C THR A 90 9.02 3.61 6.48
N GLU A 91 9.55 3.49 5.27
CA GLU A 91 9.44 4.52 4.23
C GLU A 91 8.00 4.79 3.83
N TYR A 92 7.18 3.73 3.65
CA TYR A 92 5.80 3.91 3.21
C TYR A 92 4.88 4.41 4.32
N LEU A 93 4.98 3.88 5.54
CA LEU A 93 4.07 4.26 6.61
C LEU A 93 4.46 5.59 7.25
N PHE A 94 5.74 5.94 7.31
CA PHE A 94 6.18 7.19 7.94
C PHE A 94 6.67 8.22 6.93
N GLY A 95 7.41 7.80 5.91
CA GLY A 95 7.99 8.70 4.90
C GLY A 95 6.96 9.36 4.00
N LEU A 96 5.94 8.62 3.54
CA LEU A 96 4.88 9.15 2.67
C LEU A 96 4.17 10.39 3.22
N PHE A 97 4.06 10.49 4.54
CA PHE A 97 3.32 11.57 5.21
C PHE A 97 4.22 12.45 6.08
N SER A 98 5.49 12.56 5.73
CA SER A 98 6.51 13.24 6.54
C SER A 98 6.82 14.68 6.12
N ASP A 99 6.44 15.10 4.90
CA ASP A 99 6.77 16.42 4.39
C ASP A 99 5.51 17.29 4.17
N PRO A 100 5.24 18.27 5.05
CA PRO A 100 4.10 19.18 4.88
C PRO A 100 4.32 20.23 3.77
N THR A 101 5.52 20.37 3.23
CA THR A 101 5.87 21.35 2.19
C THR A 101 5.82 20.77 0.79
N HIS A 102 5.83 19.45 0.68
CA HIS A 102 5.76 18.73 -0.58
C HIS A 102 4.30 18.51 -1.00
N LEU A 103 4.05 18.46 -2.32
CA LEU A 103 2.72 18.22 -2.85
C LEU A 103 2.26 16.80 -2.48
N SER A 104 1.14 16.66 -1.78
CA SER A 104 0.56 15.36 -1.40
C SER A 104 -0.96 15.40 -1.52
N LEU A 105 -1.58 14.29 -1.93
CA LEU A 105 -3.04 14.16 -2.02
C LEU A 105 -3.75 14.46 -0.69
N VAL A 106 -3.22 13.96 0.42
CA VAL A 106 -3.83 14.10 1.75
C VAL A 106 -2.99 14.93 2.71
N GLY A 107 -1.70 15.14 2.43
CA GLY A 107 -0.77 15.85 3.31
C GLY A 107 -0.36 15.00 4.52
N VAL A 108 -0.25 15.62 5.69
CA VAL A 108 0.35 15.00 6.89
C VAL A 108 -0.69 14.66 7.97
N PRO A 109 -0.61 13.51 8.66
CA PRO A 109 -1.50 13.15 9.75
C PRO A 109 -1.17 13.97 11.00
N ILE A 110 -2.18 14.60 11.62
CA ILE A 110 -1.98 15.50 12.77
C ILE A 110 -2.73 15.07 14.02
N ALA A 111 -3.73 14.21 13.89
CA ALA A 111 -4.50 13.66 15.00
C ALA A 111 -5.13 12.34 14.58
N TYR A 112 -5.47 11.50 15.56
CA TYR A 112 -6.25 10.29 15.31
C TYR A 112 -7.25 10.02 16.44
N SER A 113 -8.25 9.20 16.13
CA SER A 113 -9.19 8.63 17.09
C SER A 113 -9.50 7.20 16.70
N ILE A 114 -9.18 6.25 17.59
CA ILE A 114 -9.58 4.85 17.41
C ILE A 114 -11.06 4.74 17.81
N THR A 115 -11.91 4.45 16.83
CA THR A 115 -13.37 4.42 16.99
C THR A 115 -13.93 3.02 17.20
N GLN A 116 -13.20 2.00 16.74
CA GLN A 116 -13.52 0.60 16.96
C GLN A 116 -12.23 -0.14 17.28
N PHE A 117 -12.27 -1.04 18.25
CA PHE A 117 -11.14 -1.88 18.61
C PHE A 117 -11.65 -3.22 19.12
N THR A 118 -11.03 -4.29 18.63
CA THR A 118 -11.29 -5.64 19.09
C THR A 118 -9.99 -6.43 19.17
N ALA A 119 -9.90 -7.25 20.21
CA ALA A 119 -8.79 -8.14 20.45
C ALA A 119 -9.28 -9.35 21.23
N ALA A 120 -8.68 -10.51 20.97
CA ALA A 120 -8.89 -11.69 21.79
C ALA A 120 -7.88 -11.69 22.95
N ALA A 121 -8.29 -12.15 24.12
CA ALA A 121 -7.37 -12.29 25.24
C ALA A 121 -6.35 -13.40 24.94
N ASN A 122 -5.10 -13.21 25.40
CA ASN A 122 -4.02 -14.18 25.22
C ASN A 122 -3.66 -14.44 23.75
N THR A 123 -3.90 -13.47 22.87
CA THR A 123 -3.40 -13.46 21.50
C THR A 123 -2.42 -12.31 21.33
N ASN A 124 -1.86 -12.19 20.13
CA ASN A 124 -0.98 -11.10 19.72
C ASN A 124 -1.53 -10.34 18.51
N LEU A 125 -2.86 -10.36 18.36
CA LEU A 125 -3.59 -9.83 17.22
C LEU A 125 -4.70 -8.89 17.70
N ALA A 126 -4.80 -7.73 17.07
CA ALA A 126 -5.92 -6.82 17.23
C ALA A 126 -6.40 -6.32 15.86
N ALA A 127 -7.65 -5.89 15.83
CA ALA A 127 -8.20 -5.14 14.73
C ALA A 127 -8.81 -3.83 15.23
N ALA A 128 -8.64 -2.76 14.46
CA ALA A 128 -9.10 -1.44 14.82
C ALA A 128 -9.64 -0.67 13.61
N THR A 129 -10.53 0.29 13.89
CA THR A 129 -10.92 1.35 12.94
C THR A 129 -10.48 2.68 13.51
N THR A 130 -9.61 3.36 12.79
CA THR A 130 -9.03 4.64 13.20
C THR A 130 -9.43 5.74 12.23
N VAL A 131 -9.96 6.84 12.76
CA VAL A 131 -10.16 8.07 12.00
C VAL A 131 -8.94 8.95 12.21
N VAL A 132 -8.15 9.15 11.17
CA VAL A 132 -6.97 10.01 11.16
C VAL A 132 -7.34 11.34 10.52
N THR A 133 -7.06 12.44 11.20
CA THR A 133 -7.15 13.77 10.60
C THR A 133 -5.85 14.09 9.90
N PHE A 134 -5.93 14.23 8.59
CA PHE A 134 -4.84 14.71 7.75
C PHE A 134 -4.98 16.22 7.51
N ASN A 135 -3.85 16.92 7.48
CA ASN A 135 -3.76 18.29 7.03
C ASN A 135 -3.20 18.32 5.60
N ALA A 136 -4.08 18.51 4.62
CA ALA A 136 -3.73 18.65 3.22
C ALA A 136 -3.19 20.07 2.97
N THR A 137 -1.93 20.28 3.32
CA THR A 137 -1.23 21.58 3.20
C THR A 137 -1.24 22.12 1.78
N SER A 138 -1.14 21.21 0.79
CA SER A 138 -1.23 21.51 -0.64
C SER A 138 -2.59 22.05 -1.10
N PHE A 139 -3.64 21.80 -0.31
CA PHE A 139 -5.02 22.19 -0.58
C PHE A 139 -5.49 23.24 0.43
N GLY A 140 -4.62 24.21 0.76
CA GLY A 140 -4.98 25.33 1.63
C GLY A 140 -5.17 24.95 3.10
N ASN A 141 -4.46 23.92 3.58
CA ASN A 141 -4.64 23.33 4.92
C ASN A 141 -6.04 22.74 5.15
N LEU A 142 -6.60 22.12 4.11
CA LEU A 142 -7.86 21.39 4.22
C LEU A 142 -7.68 20.22 5.18
N LEU A 143 -8.48 20.18 6.24
CA LEU A 143 -8.48 19.08 7.20
C LEU A 143 -9.39 17.97 6.70
N LEU A 144 -8.81 16.78 6.52
CA LEU A 144 -9.47 15.61 5.94
C LEU A 144 -9.51 14.47 6.93
N PRO A 145 -10.69 13.99 7.36
CA PRO A 145 -10.80 12.75 8.10
C PRO A 145 -10.67 11.56 7.15
N VAL A 146 -9.66 10.73 7.36
CA VAL A 146 -9.43 9.49 6.63
C VAL A 146 -9.66 8.31 7.58
N THR A 147 -10.51 7.37 7.18
CA THR A 147 -10.79 6.18 7.99
C THR A 147 -9.93 5.02 7.53
N ILE A 148 -9.15 4.46 8.43
CA ILE A 148 -8.24 3.34 8.17
C ILE A 148 -8.65 2.17 9.08
N ASP A 149 -8.98 1.03 8.48
CA ASP A 149 -9.16 -0.22 9.21
C ASP A 149 -7.85 -1.00 9.20
N THR A 150 -7.45 -1.55 10.35
CA THR A 150 -6.20 -2.31 10.51
C THR A 150 -6.47 -3.66 11.14
N TRP A 151 -5.77 -4.68 10.65
CA TRP A 151 -5.43 -5.89 11.39
C TRP A 151 -3.93 -5.86 11.65
N ILE A 152 -3.50 -6.00 12.90
CA ILE A 152 -2.09 -5.90 13.27
C ILE A 152 -1.71 -7.06 14.19
N LEU A 153 -0.61 -7.73 13.86
CA LEU A 153 -0.02 -8.80 14.65
C LEU A 153 1.35 -8.38 15.17
N TRP A 154 1.60 -8.61 16.46
CA TRP A 154 2.86 -8.25 17.12
C TRP A 154 3.69 -9.48 17.50
N ASN A 155 5.01 -9.38 17.39
CA ASN A 155 5.94 -10.36 17.95
C ASN A 155 6.11 -10.16 19.47
N SER A 156 6.86 -11.03 20.14
CA SER A 156 7.07 -10.97 21.59
C SER A 156 7.83 -9.74 22.09
N ALA A 157 8.49 -8.99 21.21
CA ALA A 157 9.16 -7.74 21.50
C ALA A 157 8.22 -6.52 21.34
N GLY A 158 6.94 -6.73 21.03
CA GLY A 158 5.97 -5.66 20.78
C GLY A 158 6.15 -4.97 19.43
N GLN A 159 6.88 -5.59 18.50
CA GLN A 159 7.05 -5.07 17.15
C GLN A 159 6.00 -5.64 16.22
N ILE A 160 5.52 -4.86 15.27
CA ILE A 160 4.57 -5.34 14.26
C ILE A 160 5.29 -6.33 13.34
N GLU A 161 4.75 -7.55 13.26
CA GLU A 161 5.25 -8.63 12.41
C GLU A 161 4.45 -8.73 11.10
N GLN A 162 3.15 -8.43 11.15
CA GLN A 162 2.34 -8.27 9.94
C GLN A 162 1.18 -7.30 10.18
N TYR A 163 0.78 -6.60 9.12
CA TYR A 163 -0.45 -5.81 9.12
C TYR A 163 -1.20 -5.92 7.79
N ASP A 164 -2.51 -5.77 7.86
CA ASP A 164 -3.39 -5.57 6.71
C ASP A 164 -4.22 -4.32 6.94
N ALA A 165 -4.11 -3.34 6.05
CA ALA A 165 -4.76 -2.04 6.20
C ALA A 165 -5.70 -1.75 5.03
N THR A 166 -6.84 -1.15 5.34
CA THR A 166 -7.85 -0.74 4.36
C THR A 166 -8.17 0.74 4.51
N PHE A 167 -8.04 1.50 3.43
CA PHE A 167 -8.48 2.89 3.37
C PHE A 167 -9.97 2.94 3.01
N ARG A 168 -10.81 3.11 4.04
CA ARG A 168 -12.25 3.03 3.86
C ARG A 168 -12.75 4.24 3.06
N TRP A 169 -13.54 3.95 2.03
CA TRP A 169 -14.15 4.94 1.13
C TRP A 169 -13.14 5.85 0.41
N PHE A 170 -11.97 5.32 0.06
CA PHE A 170 -10.94 6.10 -0.62
C PHE A 170 -11.43 6.80 -1.89
N GLY A 171 -12.32 6.17 -2.68
CA GLY A 171 -12.93 6.84 -3.84
C GLY A 171 -13.73 8.09 -3.48
N PHE A 172 -14.47 8.08 -2.38
CA PHE A 172 -15.19 9.26 -1.92
C PHE A 172 -14.24 10.35 -1.39
N LEU A 173 -13.12 9.97 -0.78
CA LEU A 173 -12.06 10.92 -0.42
C LEU A 173 -11.48 11.61 -1.66
N VAL A 174 -11.18 10.85 -2.72
CA VAL A 174 -10.68 11.40 -3.99
C VAL A 174 -11.71 12.34 -4.63
N ASP A 175 -12.99 11.97 -4.68
CA ASP A 175 -14.07 12.84 -5.18
C ASP A 175 -14.17 14.14 -4.38
N THR A 176 -13.99 14.06 -3.06
CA THR A 176 -14.00 15.23 -2.16
C THR A 176 -12.84 16.18 -2.47
N LEU A 177 -11.63 15.65 -2.66
CA LEU A 177 -10.44 16.41 -3.05
C LEU A 177 -10.61 17.10 -4.40
N VAL A 178 -11.09 16.35 -5.41
CA VAL A 178 -11.37 16.89 -6.75
C VAL A 178 -12.44 17.98 -6.68
N GLY A 179 -13.49 17.79 -5.87
CA GLY A 179 -14.53 18.80 -5.66
C GLY A 179 -14.02 20.08 -5.01
N ALA A 180 -13.16 19.96 -4.00
CA ALA A 180 -12.52 21.12 -3.35
C ALA A 180 -11.62 21.88 -4.34
N LEU A 181 -10.83 21.16 -5.14
CA LEU A 181 -9.98 21.74 -6.17
C LEU A 181 -10.81 22.43 -7.27
N ALA A 182 -11.91 21.83 -7.70
CA ALA A 182 -12.83 22.42 -8.66
C ALA A 182 -13.39 23.77 -8.17
N GLN A 183 -13.75 23.87 -6.88
CA GLN A 183 -14.16 25.14 -6.28
C GLN A 183 -13.01 26.15 -6.26
N GLN A 184 -11.80 25.73 -5.91
CA GLN A 184 -10.61 26.60 -5.85
C GLN A 184 -10.27 27.21 -7.21
N ILE A 185 -10.39 26.44 -8.31
CA ILE A 185 -10.13 26.91 -9.67
C ILE A 185 -11.37 27.52 -10.36
N ASN A 186 -12.50 27.61 -9.66
CA ASN A 186 -13.79 28.02 -10.21
C ASN A 186 -14.17 27.27 -11.50
N GLY A 187 -13.99 25.96 -11.49
CA GLY A 187 -14.19 25.06 -12.63
C GLY A 187 -15.06 23.84 -12.30
N THR A 188 -15.06 22.89 -13.23
CA THR A 188 -15.75 21.60 -13.13
C THR A 188 -14.83 20.52 -12.55
N ALA A 189 -15.42 19.40 -12.11
CA ALA A 189 -14.65 18.23 -11.66
C ALA A 189 -13.68 17.72 -12.76
N THR A 190 -14.10 17.74 -14.03
CA THR A 190 -13.24 17.34 -15.15
C THR A 190 -12.03 18.25 -15.30
N GLU A 191 -12.23 19.57 -15.22
CA GLU A 191 -11.14 20.55 -15.28
C GLU A 191 -10.20 20.41 -14.07
N ALA A 192 -10.75 20.18 -12.87
CA ALA A 192 -9.96 19.93 -11.67
C ALA A 192 -9.13 18.65 -11.77
N THR A 193 -9.70 17.56 -12.29
CA THR A 193 -8.96 16.30 -12.51
C THR A 193 -7.84 16.48 -13.53
N ALA A 194 -8.09 17.21 -14.62
CA ALA A 194 -7.06 17.51 -15.61
C ALA A 194 -5.94 18.38 -15.01
N TYR A 195 -6.30 19.40 -14.23
CA TYR A 195 -5.34 20.25 -13.52
C TYR A 195 -4.51 19.46 -12.50
N LEU A 196 -5.15 18.60 -11.70
CA LEU A 196 -4.46 17.72 -10.75
C LEU A 196 -3.48 16.78 -11.48
N THR A 197 -3.88 16.21 -12.63
CA THR A 197 -3.01 15.35 -13.44
C THR A 197 -1.74 16.08 -13.86
N GLN A 198 -1.85 17.32 -14.30
CA GLN A 198 -0.69 18.14 -14.69
C GLN A 198 0.19 18.44 -13.48
N LEU A 199 -0.42 18.86 -12.37
CA LEU A 199 0.29 19.20 -11.14
C LEU A 199 1.10 18.02 -10.58
N LEU A 200 0.50 16.83 -10.52
CA LEU A 200 1.17 15.61 -10.09
C LEU A 200 2.32 15.24 -11.04
N ALA A 201 2.10 15.32 -12.36
CA ALA A 201 3.15 15.03 -13.33
C ALA A 201 4.33 15.99 -13.21
N GLU A 202 4.08 17.30 -13.05
CA GLU A 202 5.14 18.30 -12.85
C GLU A 202 5.96 18.03 -11.60
N GLN A 203 5.30 17.66 -10.50
CA GLN A 203 5.95 17.33 -9.24
C GLN A 203 6.81 16.08 -9.36
N ILE A 204 6.26 14.99 -9.91
CA ILE A 204 7.01 13.73 -10.10
C ILE A 204 8.23 13.96 -11.00
N CYS A 205 8.09 14.75 -12.07
CA CYS A 205 9.23 15.07 -12.93
C CYS A 205 10.26 15.97 -12.24
N ALA A 206 9.85 16.88 -11.34
CA ALA A 206 10.79 17.64 -10.52
C ALA A 206 11.56 16.74 -9.54
N THR A 207 10.88 15.81 -8.88
CA THR A 207 11.51 14.80 -8.03
C THR A 207 12.47 13.91 -8.83
N HIS A 208 12.07 13.48 -10.03
CA HIS A 208 12.92 12.73 -10.96
C HIS A 208 14.18 13.51 -11.36
N ASP A 209 14.04 14.75 -11.81
CA ASP A 209 15.17 15.61 -12.20
C ASP A 209 16.17 15.81 -11.05
N ALA A 210 15.66 15.94 -9.82
CA ALA A 210 16.49 16.19 -8.63
C ALA A 210 17.29 14.96 -8.17
N TYR A 211 16.68 13.77 -8.20
CA TYR A 211 17.21 12.59 -7.50
C TYR A 211 17.49 11.39 -8.40
N CYS A 212 16.81 11.27 -9.53
CA CYS A 212 16.91 10.13 -10.43
C CYS A 212 17.88 10.41 -11.58
N THR A 213 19.16 10.56 -11.22
CA THR A 213 20.25 10.86 -12.15
C THR A 213 21.22 9.68 -12.30
N GLY A 214 22.09 9.73 -13.32
CA GLY A 214 23.12 8.72 -13.53
C GLY A 214 22.54 7.31 -13.73
N ALA A 215 22.93 6.36 -12.87
CA ALA A 215 22.41 4.98 -12.94
C ALA A 215 20.91 4.88 -12.61
N ASN A 216 20.34 5.88 -11.93
CA ASN A 216 18.94 5.92 -11.54
C ASN A 216 18.07 6.69 -12.56
N GLN A 217 18.63 7.14 -13.68
CA GLN A 217 17.91 7.88 -14.72
C GLN A 217 16.78 7.03 -15.34
N GLN A 218 15.53 7.49 -15.18
CA GLN A 218 14.34 6.83 -15.73
C GLN A 218 13.82 7.41 -17.05
N TYR A 219 13.98 8.71 -17.25
CA TYR A 219 13.52 9.44 -18.43
C TYR A 219 14.71 10.11 -19.12
N ALA A 220 14.63 10.32 -20.44
CA ALA A 220 15.69 11.02 -21.16
C ALA A 220 15.82 12.48 -20.69
N ASP A 221 14.69 13.13 -20.46
CA ASP A 221 14.54 14.50 -20.01
C ASP A 221 13.16 14.72 -19.37
N ARG A 222 12.95 15.94 -18.87
CA ARG A 222 11.71 16.38 -18.23
C ARG A 222 10.49 16.30 -19.16
N ASP A 223 10.67 16.60 -20.45
CA ASP A 223 9.57 16.56 -21.43
C ASP A 223 9.10 15.11 -21.67
N ALA A 224 10.04 14.17 -21.76
CA ALA A 224 9.73 12.74 -21.85
C ALA A 224 9.04 12.23 -20.58
N CYS A 225 9.47 12.68 -19.39
CA CYS A 225 8.79 12.39 -18.14
C CYS A 225 7.34 12.88 -18.15
N TYR A 226 7.14 14.17 -18.46
CA TYR A 226 5.83 14.80 -18.44
C TYR A 226 4.89 14.18 -19.48
N ALA A 227 5.37 13.94 -20.70
CA ALA A 227 4.59 13.30 -21.75
C ALA A 227 4.17 11.88 -21.36
N PHE A 228 5.06 11.09 -20.76
CA PHE A 228 4.71 9.76 -20.30
C PHE A 228 3.60 9.81 -19.23
N LEU A 229 3.79 10.63 -18.19
CA LEU A 229 2.88 10.73 -17.05
C LEU A 229 1.49 11.27 -17.41
N THR A 230 1.39 12.10 -18.45
CA THR A 230 0.12 12.74 -18.85
C THR A 230 -0.57 12.07 -20.05
N GLN A 231 0.16 11.28 -20.85
CA GLN A 231 -0.36 10.75 -22.13
C GLN A 231 -0.29 9.23 -22.24
N SER A 232 0.63 8.57 -21.51
CA SER A 232 0.87 7.13 -21.67
C SER A 232 0.24 6.28 -20.58
N ILE A 233 -0.08 6.87 -19.42
CA ILE A 233 -0.71 6.20 -18.28
C ILE A 233 -1.95 6.98 -17.83
N PRO A 234 -2.96 6.30 -17.26
CA PRO A 234 -4.10 6.98 -16.67
C PRO A 234 -3.73 7.62 -15.33
N LEU A 235 -4.54 8.59 -14.88
CA LEU A 235 -4.47 9.10 -13.50
C LEU A 235 -4.54 7.94 -12.49
N GLY A 236 -5.49 7.03 -12.72
CA GLY A 236 -5.76 5.87 -11.87
C GLY A 236 -7.10 6.02 -11.14
N LYS A 237 -7.70 4.88 -10.80
CA LYS A 237 -8.88 4.82 -9.94
C LYS A 237 -8.49 4.69 -8.47
N ASP A 238 -9.49 4.79 -7.61
CA ASP A 238 -9.38 4.73 -6.15
C ASP A 238 -8.76 3.45 -5.59
N TYR A 239 -8.81 2.34 -6.32
CA TYR A 239 -8.16 1.08 -5.95
C TYR A 239 -6.84 0.81 -6.70
N GLU A 240 -6.33 1.79 -7.45
CA GLU A 240 -5.24 1.64 -8.43
C GLU A 240 -3.93 2.38 -8.05
N LEU A 241 -3.72 2.67 -6.76
CA LEU A 241 -2.45 3.23 -6.25
C LEU A 241 -1.32 2.18 -6.18
N GLY A 242 -1.59 0.95 -6.59
CA GLY A 242 -0.59 -0.09 -6.84
C GLY A 242 -0.56 -0.55 -8.30
N ARG A 243 -1.07 0.25 -9.25
CA ARG A 243 -1.18 -0.10 -10.68
C ARG A 243 -0.31 0.80 -11.54
N ASN A 244 -0.28 0.58 -12.84
CA ASN A 244 0.45 1.46 -13.75
C ASN A 244 -0.30 2.79 -13.95
N THR A 245 -0.28 3.63 -12.92
CA THR A 245 -1.06 4.88 -12.85
C THR A 245 -0.19 6.04 -12.39
N LEU A 246 -0.68 7.26 -12.62
CA LEU A 246 -0.06 8.47 -12.08
C LEU A 246 -0.17 8.53 -10.55
N LEU A 247 -1.32 8.13 -9.99
CA LEU A 247 -1.53 8.08 -8.54
C LEU A 247 -0.58 7.11 -7.83
N CYS A 248 -0.25 5.97 -8.43
CA CYS A 248 0.79 5.10 -7.88
C CYS A 248 2.14 5.84 -7.81
N ARG A 249 2.52 6.54 -8.89
CA ARG A 249 3.79 7.28 -8.94
C ARG A 249 3.82 8.47 -7.99
N GLU A 250 2.68 9.12 -7.76
CA GLU A 250 2.52 10.15 -6.72
C GLU A 250 2.83 9.59 -5.34
N VAL A 251 2.34 8.40 -4.99
CA VAL A 251 2.70 7.76 -3.71
C VAL A 251 4.21 7.53 -3.61
N HIS A 252 4.82 7.06 -4.70
CA HIS A 252 6.21 6.63 -4.69
C HIS A 252 7.23 7.77 -4.70
N GLU A 253 6.90 8.91 -5.29
CA GLU A 253 7.85 10.01 -5.47
C GLU A 253 8.31 10.61 -4.12
N HIS A 254 7.44 10.62 -3.09
CA HIS A 254 7.77 11.09 -1.74
C HIS A 254 8.98 10.37 -1.12
N MET A 255 9.22 9.11 -1.51
CA MET A 255 10.29 8.28 -0.96
C MET A 255 11.60 8.35 -1.76
N VAL A 256 11.59 8.97 -2.94
CA VAL A 256 12.75 9.01 -3.85
C VAL A 256 13.96 9.68 -3.20
N GLN A 257 13.76 10.72 -2.40
CA GLN A 257 14.87 11.41 -1.72
C GLN A 257 15.59 10.55 -0.68
N TYR A 258 14.95 9.50 -0.15
CA TYR A 258 15.51 8.64 0.89
C TYR A 258 16.33 7.50 0.31
N ASP A 259 15.82 6.83 -0.72
CA ASP A 259 16.55 5.80 -1.47
C ASP A 259 16.23 5.88 -2.98
N PRO A 260 16.96 6.72 -3.74
CA PRO A 260 16.72 6.86 -5.17
C PRO A 260 16.93 5.56 -5.95
N ALA A 261 17.83 4.66 -5.50
CA ALA A 261 18.11 3.42 -6.23
C ALA A 261 16.91 2.47 -6.20
N VAL A 262 16.16 2.46 -5.09
CA VAL A 262 14.93 1.68 -4.94
C VAL A 262 13.75 2.39 -5.59
N HIS A 263 13.59 3.71 -5.38
CA HIS A 263 12.33 4.39 -5.70
C HIS A 263 12.27 5.04 -7.08
N CYS A 264 13.40 5.38 -7.70
CA CYS A 264 13.39 5.94 -9.05
C CYS A 264 12.70 5.00 -10.06
N PRO A 265 12.99 3.69 -10.11
CA PRO A 265 12.26 2.76 -10.98
C PRO A 265 10.73 2.81 -10.81
N HIS A 266 10.23 3.05 -9.58
CA HIS A 266 8.80 3.10 -9.28
C HIS A 266 8.10 4.28 -9.96
N ILE A 267 8.77 5.45 -10.01
CA ILE A 267 8.23 6.64 -10.67
C ILE A 267 8.51 6.68 -12.19
N GLY A 268 9.33 5.75 -12.69
CA GLY A 268 9.70 5.66 -14.11
C GLY A 268 8.70 4.93 -15.01
N PRO A 269 9.02 4.76 -16.32
CA PRO A 269 8.16 4.07 -17.28
C PRO A 269 7.90 2.59 -16.94
N THR A 270 8.89 1.93 -16.34
CA THR A 270 8.80 0.50 -15.98
C THR A 270 7.92 0.25 -14.75
N GLY A 271 7.70 1.28 -13.93
CA GLY A 271 7.01 1.20 -12.65
C GLY A 271 7.74 0.37 -11.58
N GLY A 272 8.96 -0.12 -11.87
CA GLY A 272 9.80 -0.86 -10.92
C GLY A 272 9.10 -2.04 -10.22
N ALA A 273 8.16 -2.71 -10.89
CA ALA A 273 7.30 -3.76 -10.35
C ALA A 273 6.29 -3.34 -9.26
N TYR A 274 6.21 -2.05 -8.92
CA TYR A 274 5.21 -1.50 -8.01
C TYR A 274 4.10 -0.75 -8.74
N CYS A 275 4.43 0.09 -9.71
CA CYS A 275 3.43 0.78 -10.54
C CYS A 275 3.20 0.03 -11.85
N VAL A 276 2.68 -1.20 -11.75
CA VAL A 276 2.48 -2.12 -12.89
C VAL A 276 1.11 -2.81 -12.87
N ASP A 277 0.67 -3.33 -14.02
CA ASP A 277 -0.63 -4.02 -14.19
C ASP A 277 -0.45 -5.54 -14.22
N ASP A 278 0.03 -6.11 -13.12
CA ASP A 278 0.48 -7.51 -13.01
C ASP A 278 -0.48 -8.41 -12.20
N GLN A 279 -1.65 -7.93 -11.80
CA GLN A 279 -2.61 -8.72 -11.01
C GLN A 279 -4.05 -8.52 -11.48
N SER A 280 -4.79 -9.60 -11.66
CA SER A 280 -6.25 -9.58 -11.77
C SER A 280 -6.91 -9.35 -10.40
N TYR A 281 -8.22 -9.10 -10.40
CA TYR A 281 -9.01 -9.06 -9.18
C TYR A 281 -8.91 -10.37 -8.37
N SER A 282 -9.05 -11.53 -9.03
CA SER A 282 -8.99 -12.82 -8.35
C SER A 282 -7.60 -13.09 -7.76
N GLN A 283 -6.52 -12.71 -8.46
CA GLN A 283 -5.16 -12.82 -7.93
C GLN A 283 -4.95 -11.94 -6.70
N LYS A 284 -5.52 -10.72 -6.68
CA LYS A 284 -5.46 -9.84 -5.51
C LYS A 284 -6.21 -10.41 -4.30
N VAL A 285 -7.44 -10.90 -4.51
CA VAL A 285 -8.27 -11.48 -3.43
C VAL A 285 -7.68 -12.78 -2.87
N LEU A 286 -7.09 -13.62 -3.72
CA LEU A 286 -6.54 -14.92 -3.35
C LEU A 286 -5.03 -14.88 -3.07
N GLN A 287 -4.45 -13.69 -2.91
CA GLN A 287 -3.01 -13.55 -2.68
C GLN A 287 -2.62 -14.14 -1.31
N GLN A 288 -1.93 -15.28 -1.34
CA GLN A 288 -1.29 -15.90 -0.16
C GLN A 288 0.00 -15.14 0.18
N TYR A 289 -0.16 -14.02 0.87
CA TYR A 289 0.95 -13.14 1.22
C TYR A 289 1.44 -13.33 2.65
N PHE A 290 0.52 -13.50 3.61
CA PHE A 290 0.86 -13.53 5.02
C PHE A 290 1.43 -14.89 5.44
N ARG A 291 2.36 -14.86 6.38
CA ARG A 291 2.96 -16.08 6.95
C ARG A 291 2.19 -16.63 8.15
N THR A 292 1.43 -15.78 8.83
CA THR A 292 0.61 -16.16 9.99
C THR A 292 -0.85 -15.88 9.69
N SER A 293 -1.72 -16.85 10.04
CA SER A 293 -3.16 -16.72 9.85
C SER A 293 -3.72 -15.62 10.74
N TRP A 294 -4.73 -14.92 10.23
CA TRP A 294 -5.53 -13.96 11.00
C TRP A 294 -6.60 -14.64 11.86
N LEU A 295 -6.83 -15.95 11.65
CA LEU A 295 -7.74 -16.73 12.47
C LEU A 295 -7.09 -17.03 13.81
N ILE A 296 -7.79 -16.70 14.91
CA ILE A 296 -7.31 -17.03 16.25
C ILE A 296 -7.24 -18.56 16.45
N PRO A 297 -6.34 -19.06 17.31
CA PRO A 297 -6.10 -20.50 17.48
C PRO A 297 -7.36 -21.31 17.83
N GLU A 298 -8.35 -20.70 18.47
CA GLU A 298 -9.60 -21.32 18.90
C GLU A 298 -10.56 -21.63 17.75
N VAL A 299 -10.42 -20.94 16.61
CA VAL A 299 -11.31 -21.10 15.43
C VAL A 299 -10.56 -21.50 14.16
N GLY A 300 -9.22 -21.42 14.14
CA GLY A 300 -8.39 -21.74 12.99
C GLY A 300 -8.15 -23.25 12.80
N GLY A 301 -7.97 -23.66 11.54
CA GLY A 301 -7.60 -25.02 11.14
C GLY A 301 -6.87 -25.04 9.79
N GLU A 302 -6.22 -26.16 9.46
CA GLU A 302 -5.49 -26.32 8.20
C GLU A 302 -6.42 -26.10 6.98
N GLY A 303 -6.01 -25.21 6.07
CA GLY A 303 -6.77 -24.89 4.86
C GLY A 303 -8.02 -24.03 5.05
N GLN A 304 -8.27 -23.50 6.24
CA GLN A 304 -9.41 -22.59 6.48
C GLN A 304 -9.11 -21.13 6.14
N ASP A 305 -7.84 -20.73 6.25
CA ASP A 305 -7.39 -19.42 5.83
C ASP A 305 -6.82 -19.51 4.41
N VAL A 306 -7.50 -18.87 3.46
CA VAL A 306 -7.08 -18.87 2.05
C VAL A 306 -5.86 -17.98 1.81
N TRP A 307 -5.43 -17.18 2.80
CA TRP A 307 -4.32 -16.24 2.69
C TRP A 307 -2.99 -16.75 3.25
N VAL A 308 -2.96 -17.97 3.79
CA VAL A 308 -1.75 -18.62 4.36
C VAL A 308 -1.57 -20.02 3.80
#